data_AF-A0AAP2CIT8-F1
#
_entry.id   AF-A0AAP2CIT8-F1
#
_cell.length_a   1.000
_cell.length_b   1.000
_cell.length_c   1.000
_cell.angle_alpha   90.00
_cell.angle_beta   90.00
_cell.angle_gamma   90.00
#
_symmetry.space_group_name_H-M   'P 1'
#
loop_
_entity.id
_entity.type
_entity.pdbx_description
1 polymer ?
#
loop_
_entity_poly.entity_id
_entity_poly.type
_entity_poly.pdbx_seq_one_letter_code
_entity_poly.pdbx_strand_id
1 'polypeptide(L)'
;MKESIEVFVLSGGKSSRMGEDKGLLKINGLPMINYILDTVKQVGYSPQIIANDAEYLELGFPVLEDKIREMGPMGGLFTALSATQANHVMLLSCDTPNIRRQTLTYLIAQSEAHKTNVCRHKGKIYIDRYLS
;
A
#
# COMPACT_ATOMS: atom_id res chain seq x y z
N MET A 1 -24.57 4.49 -5.34
CA MET A 1 -23.70 3.30 -5.49
C MET A 1 -22.84 3.22 -4.24
N LYS A 2 -22.67 2.03 -3.65
CA LYS A 2 -21.72 1.87 -2.53
C LYS A 2 -20.32 2.03 -3.12
N GLU A 3 -19.52 2.93 -2.59
CA GLU A 3 -18.15 3.08 -3.09
C GLU A 3 -17.35 1.83 -2.78
N SER A 4 -16.68 1.27 -3.79
CA SER A 4 -15.78 0.12 -3.64
C SER A 4 -14.35 0.62 -3.50
N ILE A 5 -13.59 -0.05 -2.63
CA ILE A 5 -12.17 0.23 -2.40
C ILE A 5 -11.39 -1.07 -2.56
N GLU A 6 -10.37 -1.07 -3.41
CA GLU A 6 -9.35 -2.12 -3.44
C GLU A 6 -8.08 -1.64 -2.76
N VAL A 7 -7.43 -2.55 -2.02
CA VAL A 7 -6.26 -2.24 -1.20
C VAL A 7 -5.03 -2.93 -1.76
N PHE A 8 -4.00 -2.14 -2.02
CA PHE A 8 -2.72 -2.63 -2.54
C PHE A 8 -1.61 -2.26 -1.56
N VAL A 9 -0.72 -3.21 -1.29
CA VAL A 9 0.49 -3.00 -0.49
C VAL A 9 1.70 -3.04 -1.42
N LEU A 10 2.34 -1.90 -1.60
CA LEU A 10 3.55 -1.77 -2.38
C LEU A 10 4.74 -2.29 -1.58
N SER A 11 5.45 -3.25 -2.18
CA SER A 11 6.68 -3.82 -1.66
C SER A 11 7.72 -3.95 -2.77
N GLY A 12 8.99 -3.74 -2.42
CA GLY A 12 10.08 -3.65 -3.39
C GLY A 12 10.37 -2.23 -3.89
N GLY A 13 11.34 -2.11 -4.80
CA GLY A 13 11.92 -0.86 -5.26
C GLY A 13 13.43 -0.79 -5.01
N LYS A 14 14.04 0.41 -5.06
CA LYS A 14 15.51 0.56 -5.02
C LYS A 14 16.20 -0.11 -3.82
N SER A 15 15.49 -0.33 -2.70
CA SER A 15 16.04 -1.00 -1.52
C SER A 15 16.30 -2.50 -1.68
N SER A 16 15.69 -3.19 -2.66
CA SER A 16 16.01 -4.60 -2.93
C SER A 16 17.44 -4.79 -3.46
N ARG A 17 18.09 -3.72 -3.95
CA ARG A 17 19.51 -3.71 -4.34
C ARG A 17 20.50 -3.85 -3.17
N MET A 18 20.02 -3.83 -1.91
CA MET A 18 20.85 -4.07 -0.72
C MET A 18 20.82 -5.52 -0.22
N GLY A 19 20.31 -6.46 -1.02
CA GLY A 19 20.50 -7.91 -0.82
C GLY A 19 19.26 -8.68 -0.37
N GLU A 20 18.33 -8.04 0.34
CA GLU A 20 17.06 -8.64 0.77
C GLU A 20 15.97 -7.57 0.70
N ASP A 21 14.77 -7.91 0.23
CA ASP A 21 13.67 -6.94 0.15
C ASP A 21 13.23 -6.55 1.57
N LYS A 22 13.14 -5.23 1.81
CA LYS A 22 12.72 -4.67 3.10
C LYS A 22 11.39 -5.26 3.58
N GLY A 23 10.45 -5.51 2.67
CA GLY A 23 9.14 -6.07 3.04
C GLY A 23 9.23 -7.45 3.67
N LEU A 24 10.26 -8.23 3.33
CA LEU A 24 10.50 -9.58 3.81
C LEU A 24 11.36 -9.63 5.08
N LEU A 25 12.02 -8.52 5.45
CA LEU A 25 12.75 -8.41 6.70
C LEU A 25 11.82 -8.70 7.89
N LYS A 26 12.30 -9.56 8.78
CA LYS A 26 11.51 -10.03 9.93
C LYS A 26 11.58 -9.04 11.09
N ILE A 27 10.42 -8.62 11.58
CA ILE A 27 10.25 -7.95 12.87
C ILE A 27 9.61 -8.99 13.79
N ASN A 28 10.27 -9.30 14.92
CA ASN A 28 9.80 -10.33 15.87
C ASN A 28 9.49 -11.69 15.21
N GLY A 29 10.27 -12.08 14.20
CA GLY A 29 10.11 -13.35 13.47
C GLY A 29 9.07 -13.35 12.34
N LEU A 30 8.31 -12.27 12.17
CA LEU A 30 7.30 -12.11 11.13
C LEU A 30 7.76 -11.11 10.06
N PRO A 31 7.61 -11.39 8.74
CA PRO A 31 7.97 -10.43 7.71
C PRO A 31 7.23 -9.09 7.90
N MET A 32 7.93 -7.98 7.70
CA MET A 32 7.40 -6.64 7.96
C MET A 32 6.09 -6.36 7.22
N ILE A 33 5.96 -6.86 5.98
CA ILE A 33 4.73 -6.71 5.20
C ILE A 33 3.51 -7.39 5.84
N ASN A 34 3.68 -8.47 6.60
CA ASN A 34 2.54 -9.15 7.23
C ASN A 34 1.79 -8.24 8.21
N TYR A 35 2.48 -7.31 8.89
CA TYR A 35 1.83 -6.38 9.82
C TYR A 35 0.81 -5.49 9.11
N ILE A 36 1.14 -4.98 7.92
CA ILE A 36 0.21 -4.16 7.14
C ILE A 36 -0.91 -5.03 6.53
N LEU A 37 -0.58 -6.22 6.03
CA LEU A 37 -1.57 -7.15 5.47
C LEU A 37 -2.62 -7.56 6.51
N ASP A 38 -2.17 -7.90 7.73
CA ASP A 38 -3.06 -8.24 8.83
C ASP A 38 -3.91 -7.05 9.29
N THR A 39 -3.33 -5.85 9.32
CA THR A 39 -4.08 -4.64 9.69
C THR A 39 -5.19 -4.34 8.68
N VAL A 40 -4.92 -4.53 7.38
CA VAL A 40 -5.93 -4.40 6.31
C VAL A 40 -7.03 -5.45 6.46
N LYS A 41 -6.68 -6.70 6.74
CA LYS A 41 -7.66 -7.78 7.00
C LYS A 41 -8.57 -7.46 8.18
N GLN A 42 -8.01 -6.92 9.26
CA GLN A 42 -8.78 -6.58 10.46
C GLN A 42 -9.77 -5.42 10.24
N VAL A 43 -9.60 -4.60 9.21
CA VAL A 43 -10.59 -3.57 8.82
C VAL A 43 -11.56 -4.06 7.74
N GLY A 44 -11.54 -5.35 7.40
CA GLY A 44 -12.53 -5.98 6.53
C GLY A 44 -12.18 -5.99 5.04
N TYR A 45 -10.93 -5.73 4.67
CA TYR A 45 -10.46 -5.73 3.28
C TYR A 45 -9.46 -6.86 3.01
N SER A 46 -9.37 -7.30 1.76
CA SER A 46 -8.37 -8.28 1.31
C SER A 46 -7.28 -7.55 0.53
N PRO A 47 -6.04 -7.45 1.07
CA PRO A 47 -4.96 -6.76 0.38
C PRO A 47 -4.40 -7.59 -0.77
N GLN A 48 -3.93 -6.89 -1.81
CA GLN A 48 -3.06 -7.43 -2.86
C GLN A 48 -1.66 -6.83 -2.70
N ILE A 49 -0.62 -7.56 -3.05
CA ILE A 49 0.77 -7.10 -2.98
C ILE A 49 1.18 -6.65 -4.38
N ILE A 50 1.88 -5.52 -4.47
CA ILE A 50 2.60 -5.13 -5.69
C ILE A 50 4.08 -5.30 -5.41
N ALA A 51 4.71 -6.26 -6.06
CA ALA A 51 6.11 -6.60 -5.88
C ALA A 51 6.64 -7.39 -7.08
N ASN A 52 7.96 -7.35 -7.29
CA ASN A 52 8.64 -8.07 -8.38
C ASN A 52 9.38 -9.32 -7.90
N ASP A 53 9.41 -9.56 -6.58
CA ASP A 53 10.07 -10.73 -5.99
C ASP A 53 9.06 -11.89 -5.86
N ALA A 54 9.48 -13.09 -6.25
CA ALA A 54 8.65 -14.28 -6.20
C ALA A 54 8.39 -14.75 -4.74
N GLU A 55 9.26 -14.39 -3.79
CA GLU A 55 9.10 -14.75 -2.37
C GLU A 55 7.78 -14.22 -1.77
N TYR A 56 7.21 -13.14 -2.32
CA TYR A 56 5.90 -12.63 -1.87
C TYR A 56 4.74 -13.59 -2.16
N LEU A 57 4.89 -14.52 -3.12
CA LEU A 57 3.87 -15.53 -3.41
C LEU A 57 3.68 -16.49 -2.23
N GLU A 58 4.72 -16.70 -1.42
CA GLU A 58 4.68 -17.58 -0.25
C GLU A 58 3.81 -17.02 0.88
N LEU A 59 3.47 -15.73 0.84
CA LEU A 59 2.64 -15.07 1.84
C LEU A 59 1.15 -15.41 1.71
N GLY A 60 0.73 -16.04 0.61
CA GLY A 60 -0.66 -16.46 0.37
C GLY A 60 -1.61 -15.31 0.02
N PHE A 61 -1.09 -14.20 -0.48
CA PHE A 61 -1.87 -13.07 -1.00
C PHE A 61 -1.67 -12.93 -2.51
N PRO A 62 -2.64 -12.36 -3.26
CA PRO A 62 -2.42 -12.04 -4.66
C PRO A 62 -1.22 -11.10 -4.82
N VAL A 63 -0.32 -11.42 -5.74
CA VAL A 63 0.86 -10.61 -6.06
C VAL A 63 0.76 -10.13 -7.50
N LEU A 64 0.94 -8.82 -7.71
CA LEU A 64 1.04 -8.17 -9.01
C LEU A 64 2.47 -7.69 -9.22
N GLU A 65 3.02 -7.99 -10.40
CA GLU A 65 4.28 -7.37 -10.82
C GLU A 65 4.08 -5.88 -11.10
N ASP A 66 5.05 -5.07 -10.71
CA ASP A 66 5.08 -3.64 -11.05
C ASP A 66 5.30 -3.46 -12.55
N LYS A 67 4.28 -2.93 -13.24
CA LYS A 67 4.28 -2.69 -14.69
C LYS A 67 5.28 -1.63 -15.12
N ILE A 68 5.63 -0.68 -14.25
CA ILE A 68 6.59 0.39 -14.55
C ILE A 68 7.73 0.32 -13.55
N ARG A 69 8.66 -0.60 -13.85
CA ARG A 69 9.87 -0.80 -13.04
C ARG A 69 10.65 0.50 -12.86
N GLU A 70 11.34 0.61 -11.72
CA GLU A 70 12.20 1.74 -11.36
C GLU A 70 11.48 3.09 -11.16
N MET A 71 10.14 3.14 -11.22
CA MET A 71 9.39 4.35 -10.92
C MET A 71 8.96 4.51 -9.45
N GLY A 72 9.42 3.61 -8.58
CA GLY A 72 9.13 3.65 -7.15
C GLY A 72 7.62 3.68 -6.87
N PRO A 73 7.14 4.51 -5.92
CA PRO A 73 5.72 4.60 -5.58
C PRO A 73 4.79 4.88 -6.76
N MET A 74 5.25 5.60 -7.78
CA MET A 74 4.44 5.92 -8.96
C MET A 74 4.19 4.70 -9.85
N GLY A 75 5.16 3.79 -9.98
CA GLY A 75 4.98 2.53 -10.72
C GLY A 75 3.97 1.61 -10.04
N GLY A 76 4.09 1.50 -8.71
CA GLY A 76 3.11 0.82 -7.88
C GLY A 76 1.70 1.40 -7.99
N LEU A 77 1.57 2.72 -7.93
CA LEU A 77 0.29 3.40 -8.09
C LEU A 77 -0.33 3.16 -9.48
N PHE A 78 0.47 3.27 -10.54
CA PHE A 78 0.03 2.98 -11.90
C PHE A 78 -0.46 1.53 -12.02
N THR A 79 0.28 0.58 -11.45
CA THR A 79 -0.08 -0.84 -11.45
C THR A 79 -1.40 -1.08 -10.72
N ALA A 80 -1.58 -0.50 -9.53
CA ALA A 80 -2.83 -0.58 -8.77
C ALA A 80 -4.02 0.00 -9.55
N LEU A 81 -3.89 1.22 -10.08
CA LEU A 81 -4.93 1.89 -10.85
C LEU A 81 -5.25 1.17 -12.16
N SER A 82 -4.29 0.46 -12.74
CA SER A 82 -4.49 -0.33 -13.96
C SER A 82 -5.14 -1.70 -13.70
N ALA A 83 -5.11 -2.20 -12.47
CA ALA A 83 -5.63 -3.51 -12.09
C ALA A 83 -7.01 -3.43 -11.43
N THR A 84 -7.26 -2.36 -10.68
CA THR A 84 -8.47 -2.16 -9.89
C THR A 84 -9.74 -2.18 -10.74
N GLN A 85 -10.81 -2.79 -10.23
CA GLN A 85 -12.18 -2.59 -10.72
C GLN A 85 -13.01 -1.73 -9.77
N ALA A 86 -12.39 -1.28 -8.67
CA ALA A 86 -13.02 -0.44 -7.66
C ALA A 86 -12.91 1.05 -8.00
N ASN A 87 -13.84 1.83 -7.43
CA ASN A 87 -13.88 3.28 -7.63
C ASN A 87 -12.72 3.99 -6.91
N HIS A 88 -12.17 3.37 -5.87
CA HIS A 88 -11.04 3.89 -5.10
C HIS A 88 -9.95 2.85 -4.93
N VAL A 89 -8.72 3.35 -4.87
CA VAL A 89 -7.52 2.57 -4.55
C VAL A 89 -6.91 3.11 -3.27
N MET A 90 -6.71 2.22 -2.30
CA MET A 90 -5.87 2.52 -1.14
C MET A 90 -4.51 1.85 -1.35
N LEU A 91 -3.50 2.66 -1.69
CA LEU A 91 -2.12 2.21 -1.83
C LEU A 91 -1.36 2.43 -0.51
N LEU A 92 -0.84 1.35 0.06
CA LEU A 92 -0.09 1.34 1.31
C LEU A 92 1.35 0.92 1.05
N SER A 93 2.29 1.38 1.87
CA SER A 93 3.69 0.97 1.79
C SER A 93 4.01 -0.08 2.85
N CYS A 94 4.82 -1.09 2.50
CA CYS A 94 5.27 -2.13 3.43
C CYS A 94 6.11 -1.58 4.60
N ASP A 95 6.73 -0.40 4.46
CA ASP A 95 7.58 0.25 5.48
C ASP A 95 6.80 0.94 6.61
N THR A 96 5.48 0.74 6.67
CA THR A 96 4.60 1.28 7.71
C THR A 96 4.00 0.19 8.63
N PRO A 97 4.81 -0.68 9.25
CA PRO A 97 4.30 -1.82 10.03
C PRO A 97 3.49 -1.42 11.27
N ASN A 98 3.64 -0.16 11.72
CA ASN A 98 2.95 0.38 12.90
C ASN A 98 1.65 1.13 12.57
N ILE A 99 1.16 1.07 11.31
CA ILE A 99 -0.13 1.66 10.99
C ILE A 99 -1.21 1.00 11.84
N ARG A 100 -2.15 1.81 12.35
CA ARG A 100 -3.21 1.33 13.22
C ARG A 100 -4.50 1.15 12.44
N ARG A 101 -5.33 0.20 12.84
CA ARG A 101 -6.68 0.01 12.30
C ARG A 101 -7.50 1.30 12.28
N GLN A 102 -7.39 2.11 13.33
CA GLN A 102 -8.10 3.39 13.43
C GLN A 102 -7.69 4.35 12.33
N THR A 103 -6.42 4.34 11.93
CA THR A 103 -5.91 5.16 10.82
C THR A 103 -6.52 4.70 9.49
N LEU A 104 -6.51 3.39 9.21
CA LEU A 104 -7.10 2.87 7.96
C LEU A 104 -8.61 3.14 7.92
N THR A 105 -9.31 2.85 9.01
CA THR A 105 -10.77 3.09 9.13
C THR A 105 -11.10 4.56 8.89
N TYR A 106 -10.29 5.47 9.45
CA TYR A 106 -10.45 6.90 9.24
C TYR A 106 -10.24 7.27 7.76
N LEU A 107 -9.17 6.80 7.12
CA LEU A 107 -8.90 7.09 5.70
C LEU A 107 -10.03 6.60 4.78
N ILE A 108 -10.55 5.40 5.03
CA ILE A 108 -11.69 4.82 4.31
C ILE A 108 -12.94 5.68 4.49
N ALA A 109 -13.25 6.12 5.72
CA ALA A 109 -14.41 6.99 5.94
C ALA A 109 -14.27 8.36 5.24
N GLN A 110 -13.04 8.88 5.11
CA GLN A 110 -12.80 10.15 4.43
C GLN A 110 -12.80 10.05 2.90
N SER A 111 -12.51 8.87 2.32
CA SER A 111 -12.59 8.70 0.86
C SER A 111 -14.03 8.80 0.35
N GLU A 112 -15.01 8.40 1.17
CA GLU A 112 -16.44 8.51 0.83
C GLU A 112 -16.97 9.96 0.86
N ALA A 113 -16.30 10.84 1.62
CA ALA A 113 -16.77 12.20 1.85
C ALA A 113 -16.20 13.23 0.86
N HIS A 114 -15.02 12.96 0.27
CA HIS A 114 -14.23 13.98 -0.41
C HIS A 114 -13.46 13.45 -1.63
N LYS A 115 -13.40 14.25 -2.71
CA LYS A 115 -12.70 13.91 -3.96
C LYS A 115 -11.17 13.92 -3.84
N THR A 116 -10.61 14.63 -2.86
CA THR A 116 -9.16 14.70 -2.62
C THR A 116 -8.91 14.90 -1.13
N ASN A 117 -8.11 14.02 -0.54
CA ASN A 117 -7.72 14.08 0.86
C ASN A 117 -6.22 14.34 0.96
N VAL A 118 -5.83 15.22 1.88
CA VAL A 118 -4.43 15.60 2.09
C VAL A 118 -4.07 15.38 3.55
N CYS A 119 -2.95 14.70 3.80
CA CYS A 119 -2.49 14.44 5.16
C CYS A 119 -1.94 15.73 5.80
N ARG A 120 -2.44 16.07 6.99
CA ARG A 120 -1.86 17.09 7.86
C ARG A 120 -1.28 16.42 9.11
N HIS A 121 0.02 16.61 9.34
CA HIS A 121 0.70 16.10 10.53
C HIS A 121 1.47 17.23 11.22
N LYS A 122 1.23 17.45 12.52
CA LYS A 122 1.85 18.52 13.34
C LYS A 122 1.79 19.91 12.68
N GLY A 123 0.64 20.26 12.10
CA GLY A 123 0.44 21.55 11.42
C GLY A 123 1.04 21.65 10.01
N LYS A 124 1.84 20.67 9.57
CA LYS A 124 2.34 20.60 8.19
C LYS A 124 1.36 19.84 7.30
N ILE A 125 1.06 20.40 6.15
CA ILE A 125 0.28 19.75 5.10
C ILE A 125 1.27 19.12 4.12
N TYR A 126 1.13 17.83 3.85
CA TYR A 126 1.96 17.08 2.92
C TYR A 126 1.20 16.96 1.59
N ILE A 127 1.38 17.96 0.73
CA ILE A 127 0.94 17.93 -0.68
C ILE A 127 2.20 17.73 -1.49
N ASP A 128 2.24 16.69 -2.30
CA ASP A 128 3.31 16.56 -3.29
C ASP A 128 3.16 17.69 -4.32
N ARG A 129 4.18 18.52 -4.48
CA ARG A 129 4.14 19.73 -5.33
C ARG A 129 4.34 19.40 -6.82
N TYR A 130 3.72 18.34 -7.32
CA TYR A 130 3.79 17.97 -8.74
C TYR A 130 2.63 18.55 -9.58
N LEU A 131 1.79 19.39 -8.99
CA LEU A 131 0.82 20.22 -9.70
C LEU A 131 1.28 21.68 -9.63
N SER A 132 2.32 22.02 -10.39
CA SER A 132 2.68 23.39 -10.76
C SER A 132 3.20 23.41 -12.18
#